data_AF-A0A7C1N335-F1
#
_entry.id   AF-A0A7C1N335-F1
#
_cell.length_a   1.000
_cell.length_b   1.000
_cell.length_c   1.000
_cell.angle_alpha   90.00
_cell.angle_beta   90.00
_cell.angle_gamma   90.00
#
_symmetry.space_group_name_H-M   'P 1'
#
loop_
_entity.id
_entity.type
_entity.pdbx_description
1 polymer ?
#
loop_
_entity_poly.entity_id
_entity_poly.type
_entity_poly.pdbx_seq_one_letter_code
_entity_poly.pdbx_strand_id
1 'polypeptide(L)'
;MSEKYKSLKRVLLWVLVALYTGSLPYVIFVYRAIEEHFSRAVAGKIPIVIISLFGIGYIVYIILTKKVTKRTALIVLCPIIAYVIISLEPNPNKHIHIPEYVLMSWILFEALSVDYNGKGIFILLFICSTMLGIVDEMEQGIHPGRYYGWRDMVINAASTIIGILTIMGLKKRLAGDWAWTGRLRKLKGPLGILFHGAIGALLLCIHLFNVKENEAFWGVYPIWLLAWNGLFLSLGMIAVCYQYRRFHKENYAQKNMVGSGTKTKEVVTANLWVFVPLAILLVMHVIVIFIAISGWEFL
;
A
#
# COMPACT_ATOMS: atom_id res chain seq x y z
N MET A 1 23.89 -9.14 -12.75
CA MET A 1 23.36 -7.76 -12.64
C MET A 1 24.28 -6.99 -11.73
N SER A 2 24.82 -5.83 -12.15
CA SER A 2 25.74 -5.06 -11.31
C SER A 2 25.01 -4.45 -10.10
N GLU A 3 25.72 -4.24 -8.99
CA GLU A 3 25.17 -3.60 -7.77
C GLU A 3 24.56 -2.22 -8.07
N LYS A 4 25.18 -1.45 -8.98
CA LYS A 4 24.67 -0.15 -9.45
C LYS A 4 23.28 -0.28 -10.07
N TYR A 5 23.08 -1.26 -10.95
CA TYR A 5 21.79 -1.50 -11.59
C TYR A 5 20.74 -1.94 -10.56
N LYS A 6 21.10 -2.80 -9.60
CA LYS A 6 20.19 -3.23 -8.54
C LYS A 6 19.73 -2.05 -7.67
N SER A 7 20.64 -1.14 -7.33
CA SER A 7 20.32 0.09 -6.58
C SER A 7 19.38 1.00 -7.37
N LEU A 8 19.63 1.22 -8.67
CA LEU A 8 18.76 2.04 -9.51
C LEU A 8 17.35 1.44 -9.62
N LYS A 9 17.26 0.13 -9.87
CA LYS A 9 15.98 -0.59 -9.92
C LYS A 9 15.18 -0.41 -8.62
N ARG A 10 15.84 -0.51 -7.46
CA ARG A 10 15.20 -0.30 -6.15
C ARG A 10 14.56 1.08 -6.06
N VAL A 11 15.31 2.13 -6.39
CA VAL A 11 14.82 3.51 -6.32
C VAL A 11 13.65 3.71 -7.28
N LEU A 12 13.78 3.27 -8.53
CA LEU A 12 12.73 3.40 -9.53
C LEU A 12 11.42 2.72 -9.13
N LEU A 13 11.49 1.53 -8.53
CA LEU A 13 10.29 0.82 -8.08
C LEU A 13 9.59 1.53 -6.92
N TRP A 14 10.32 2.06 -5.95
CA TRP A 14 9.72 2.83 -4.85
C TRP A 14 9.17 4.18 -5.32
N VAL A 15 9.83 4.84 -6.27
CA VAL A 15 9.29 6.03 -6.93
C VAL A 15 8.01 5.68 -7.67
N LEU A 16 7.96 4.55 -8.38
CA LEU A 16 6.75 4.08 -9.05
C LEU A 16 5.61 3.82 -8.06
N VAL A 17 5.87 3.20 -6.90
CA VAL A 17 4.86 3.05 -5.84
C VAL A 17 4.32 4.42 -5.43
N ALA A 18 5.20 5.37 -5.11
CA ALA A 18 4.80 6.70 -4.64
C ALA A 18 4.01 7.48 -5.70
N LEU A 19 4.47 7.50 -6.95
CA LEU A 19 3.80 8.17 -8.06
C LEU A 19 2.44 7.52 -8.36
N TYR A 20 2.38 6.18 -8.34
CA TYR A 20 1.14 5.47 -8.58
C TYR A 20 0.12 5.77 -7.48
N THR A 21 0.50 5.68 -6.20
CA THR A 21 -0.38 6.06 -5.07
C THR A 21 -0.88 7.48 -5.20
N GLY A 22 0.01 8.47 -5.34
CA GLY A 22 -0.37 9.88 -5.44
C GLY A 22 -1.14 10.24 -6.71
N SER A 23 -1.22 9.33 -7.70
CA SER A 23 -2.02 9.52 -8.92
C SER A 23 -3.45 9.00 -8.81
N LEU A 24 -3.76 8.13 -7.84
CA LEU A 24 -5.08 7.49 -7.71
C LEU A 24 -6.24 8.49 -7.56
N PRO A 25 -6.13 9.56 -6.75
CA PRO A 25 -7.22 10.55 -6.63
C PRO A 25 -7.58 11.21 -7.97
N TYR A 26 -6.62 11.31 -8.90
CA TYR A 26 -6.75 11.98 -10.20
C TYR A 26 -7.46 11.14 -11.27
N VAL A 27 -7.73 9.85 -11.01
CA VAL A 27 -8.49 8.99 -11.93
C VAL A 27 -9.89 9.54 -12.20
N ILE A 28 -10.45 10.33 -11.28
CA ILE A 28 -11.73 11.01 -11.48
C ILE A 28 -11.73 11.91 -12.71
N PHE A 29 -10.62 12.55 -13.07
CA PHE A 29 -10.55 13.41 -14.26
C PHE A 29 -10.73 12.61 -15.54
N VAL A 30 -10.18 11.40 -15.58
CA VAL A 30 -10.37 10.47 -16.71
C VAL A 30 -11.83 10.05 -16.79
N TYR A 31 -12.45 9.71 -15.65
CA TYR A 31 -13.86 9.33 -15.60
C TYR A 31 -14.78 10.47 -16.04
N ARG A 32 -14.55 11.70 -15.56
CA ARG A 32 -15.32 12.89 -15.98
C ARG A 32 -15.20 13.12 -17.48
N ALA A 33 -13.99 13.04 -18.04
CA ALA A 33 -13.78 13.17 -19.48
C ALA A 33 -14.56 12.10 -20.27
N ILE A 34 -14.61 10.85 -19.79
CA ILE A 34 -15.38 9.78 -20.46
C ILE A 34 -16.89 10.00 -20.31
N GLU A 35 -17.35 10.45 -19.14
CA GLU A 35 -18.75 10.77 -18.92
C GLU A 35 -19.23 11.92 -19.81
N GLU A 36 -18.39 12.95 -20.00
CA GLU A 36 -18.65 14.10 -20.86
C GLU A 36 -18.71 13.73 -22.35
N HIS A 37 -17.81 12.87 -22.82
CA HIS A 37 -17.74 12.49 -24.25
C HIS A 37 -18.67 11.34 -24.62
N PHE A 38 -19.01 10.47 -23.67
CA PHE A 38 -19.83 9.29 -23.90
C PHE A 38 -21.03 9.28 -22.97
N SER A 39 -20.95 8.60 -21.82
CA SER A 39 -21.99 8.56 -20.80
C SER A 39 -21.49 7.89 -19.53
N ARG A 40 -22.20 8.11 -18.42
CA ARG A 40 -22.01 7.37 -17.16
C ARG A 40 -22.10 5.85 -17.32
N ALA A 41 -23.00 5.38 -18.18
CA ALA A 41 -23.16 3.95 -18.43
C ALA A 41 -21.92 3.34 -19.12
N VAL A 42 -21.20 4.11 -19.94
CA VAL A 42 -19.94 3.68 -20.56
C VAL A 42 -18.82 3.70 -19.52
N ALA A 43 -18.69 4.77 -18.74
CA ALA A 43 -17.68 4.87 -17.67
C ALA A 43 -17.79 3.71 -16.66
N GLY A 44 -19.02 3.37 -16.25
CA GLY A 44 -19.29 2.26 -15.33
C GLY A 44 -18.93 0.87 -15.87
N LYS A 45 -18.73 0.69 -17.18
CA LYS A 45 -18.32 -0.59 -17.78
C LYS A 45 -16.80 -0.77 -17.79
N ILE A 46 -16.02 0.31 -17.64
CA ILE A 46 -14.55 0.28 -17.72
C ILE A 46 -13.94 -0.73 -16.75
N PRO A 47 -14.30 -0.75 -15.45
CA PRO A 47 -13.70 -1.70 -14.51
C PRO A 47 -13.96 -3.14 -14.92
N ILE A 48 -15.18 -3.44 -15.38
CA ILE A 48 -15.58 -4.79 -15.82
C ILE A 48 -14.78 -5.21 -17.05
N VAL A 49 -14.58 -4.31 -18.02
CA VAL A 49 -13.75 -4.58 -19.20
C VAL A 49 -12.32 -4.89 -18.78
N ILE A 50 -11.72 -4.08 -17.90
CA ILE A 50 -10.35 -4.31 -17.41
C ILE A 50 -10.24 -5.68 -16.71
N ILE A 51 -11.16 -5.98 -15.78
CA ILE A 51 -11.19 -7.27 -15.06
C ILE A 51 -11.34 -8.44 -16.03
N SER A 52 -12.22 -8.30 -17.03
CA SER A 52 -12.45 -9.32 -18.05
C SER A 52 -11.22 -9.57 -18.92
N LEU A 53 -10.52 -8.50 -19.34
CA LEU A 53 -9.27 -8.61 -20.10
C LEU A 53 -8.18 -9.34 -19.29
N PHE A 54 -8.03 -9.05 -18.00
CA PHE A 54 -7.11 -9.79 -17.13
C PHE A 54 -7.51 -11.26 -17.00
N GLY A 55 -8.82 -11.54 -16.85
CA GLY A 55 -9.34 -12.92 -16.80
C GLY A 55 -9.06 -13.70 -18.08
N ILE A 56 -9.31 -13.10 -19.24
CA ILE A 56 -9.02 -13.69 -20.55
C ILE A 56 -7.51 -13.91 -20.72
N GLY A 57 -6.69 -12.92 -20.39
CA GLY A 57 -5.23 -13.04 -20.45
C GLY A 57 -4.70 -14.19 -19.59
N TYR A 58 -5.30 -14.40 -18.41
CA TYR A 58 -4.99 -15.54 -17.55
C TYR A 58 -5.40 -16.88 -18.17
N ILE A 59 -6.60 -16.99 -18.75
CA ILE A 59 -7.06 -18.20 -19.44
C ILE A 59 -6.12 -18.53 -20.60
N VAL A 60 -5.78 -17.54 -21.42
CA VAL A 60 -4.82 -17.69 -22.52
C VAL A 60 -3.46 -18.17 -22.01
N TYR A 61 -2.96 -17.59 -20.92
CA TYR A 61 -1.71 -18.04 -20.29
C TYR A 61 -1.76 -19.52 -19.88
N ILE A 62 -2.86 -19.99 -19.28
CA ILE A 62 -3.02 -21.40 -18.90
C ILE A 62 -3.07 -22.32 -20.12
N ILE A 63 -3.81 -21.93 -21.17
CA ILE A 63 -3.93 -22.70 -22.41
C ILE A 63 -2.55 -22.83 -23.08
N LEU A 64 -1.82 -21.71 -23.22
CA LEU A 64 -0.51 -21.67 -23.87
C LEU A 64 0.56 -22.43 -23.08
N THR A 65 0.55 -22.31 -21.75
CA THR A 65 1.57 -22.98 -20.91
C THR A 65 1.23 -24.42 -20.57
N LYS A 66 -0.05 -24.83 -20.73
CA LYS A 66 -0.61 -26.13 -20.31
C LYS A 66 -0.29 -26.49 -18.84
N LYS A 67 -0.09 -25.47 -17.99
CA LYS A 67 0.34 -25.62 -16.59
C LYS A 67 -0.76 -25.21 -15.63
N VAL A 68 -1.64 -26.16 -15.31
CA VAL A 68 -2.52 -26.03 -14.15
C VAL A 68 -1.79 -26.58 -12.93
N THR A 69 -1.54 -25.72 -11.96
CA THR A 69 -0.92 -26.09 -10.69
C THR A 69 -1.83 -25.67 -9.54
N LYS A 70 -1.58 -26.20 -8.33
CA LYS A 70 -2.27 -25.74 -7.11
C LYS A 70 -2.17 -24.22 -6.90
N ARG A 71 -1.11 -23.58 -7.41
CA ARG A 71 -0.90 -22.14 -7.34
C ARG A 71 -1.81 -21.39 -8.30
N THR A 72 -1.84 -21.79 -9.56
CA THR A 72 -2.69 -21.15 -10.56
C THR A 72 -4.17 -21.35 -10.22
N ALA A 73 -4.54 -22.47 -9.59
CA ALA A 73 -5.90 -22.69 -9.08
C ALA A 73 -6.38 -21.61 -8.08
N LEU A 74 -5.49 -20.94 -7.34
CA LEU A 74 -5.85 -19.86 -6.41
C LEU A 74 -6.49 -18.67 -7.12
N ILE A 75 -6.20 -18.46 -8.41
CA ILE A 75 -6.74 -17.35 -9.19
C ILE A 75 -8.25 -17.50 -9.40
N VAL A 76 -8.81 -18.72 -9.28
CA VAL A 76 -10.27 -18.94 -9.34
C VAL A 76 -11.01 -18.20 -8.22
N LEU A 77 -10.35 -17.88 -7.10
CA LEU A 77 -10.95 -17.09 -6.02
C LEU A 77 -11.11 -15.60 -6.38
N CYS A 78 -10.32 -15.10 -7.35
CA CYS A 78 -10.36 -13.70 -7.78
C CYS A 78 -11.74 -13.25 -8.31
N PRO A 79 -12.39 -13.96 -9.26
CA PRO A 79 -13.73 -13.58 -9.72
C PRO A 79 -14.79 -13.68 -8.63
N ILE A 80 -14.63 -14.55 -7.63
CA ILE A 80 -15.55 -14.64 -6.50
C ILE A 80 -15.49 -13.36 -5.66
N ILE A 81 -14.28 -12.92 -5.30
CA ILE A 81 -14.09 -11.67 -4.53
C ILE A 81 -14.58 -10.47 -5.35
N ALA A 82 -14.22 -10.40 -6.64
CA ALA A 82 -14.67 -9.32 -7.52
C ALA A 82 -16.20 -9.28 -7.63
N TYR A 83 -16.85 -10.44 -7.77
CA TYR A 83 -18.31 -10.55 -7.78
C TYR A 83 -18.94 -10.05 -6.47
N VAL A 84 -18.38 -10.43 -5.32
CA VAL A 84 -18.84 -9.94 -4.01
C VAL A 84 -18.73 -8.42 -3.92
N ILE A 85 -17.59 -7.84 -4.33
CA ILE A 85 -17.41 -6.37 -4.34
C ILE A 85 -18.47 -5.72 -5.25
N ILE A 86 -18.60 -6.18 -6.49
CA ILE A 86 -19.54 -5.64 -7.48
C ILE A 86 -21.00 -5.75 -7.00
N SER A 87 -21.34 -6.81 -6.28
CA SER A 87 -22.70 -7.03 -5.76
C SER A 87 -23.03 -6.13 -4.57
N LEU A 88 -22.02 -5.72 -3.79
CA LEU A 88 -22.20 -4.90 -2.59
C LEU A 88 -22.04 -3.39 -2.87
N GLU A 89 -21.32 -3.01 -3.91
CA GLU A 89 -21.10 -1.62 -4.30
C GLU A 89 -22.02 -1.23 -5.47
N PRO A 90 -23.10 -0.47 -5.22
CA PRO A 90 -24.07 -0.13 -6.26
C PRO A 90 -23.55 0.87 -7.30
N ASN A 91 -22.50 1.64 -7.00
CA ASN A 91 -21.93 2.59 -7.96
C ASN A 91 -20.89 1.89 -8.84
N PRO A 92 -21.16 1.67 -10.15
CA PRO A 92 -20.25 0.95 -11.03
C PRO A 92 -18.90 1.66 -11.22
N ASN A 93 -18.85 2.99 -11.07
CA ASN A 93 -17.59 3.73 -11.16
C ASN A 93 -16.64 3.35 -10.01
N LYS A 94 -17.17 3.01 -8.83
CA LYS A 94 -16.38 2.57 -7.68
C LYS A 94 -15.80 1.16 -7.84
N HIS A 95 -16.19 0.42 -8.86
CA HIS A 95 -15.55 -0.86 -9.16
C HIS A 95 -14.12 -0.67 -9.71
N ILE A 96 -13.72 0.56 -10.07
CA ILE A 96 -12.37 0.88 -10.54
C ILE A 96 -11.29 0.58 -9.49
N HIS A 97 -11.66 0.66 -8.21
CA HIS A 97 -10.79 0.31 -7.10
C HIS A 97 -10.27 -1.15 -7.21
N ILE A 98 -11.01 -2.05 -7.86
CA ILE A 98 -10.59 -3.44 -8.09
C ILE A 98 -9.29 -3.49 -8.91
N PRO A 99 -9.27 -3.10 -10.19
CA PRO A 99 -8.04 -3.13 -10.98
C PRO A 99 -6.94 -2.21 -10.42
N GLU A 100 -7.29 -1.07 -9.81
CA GLU A 100 -6.32 -0.14 -9.22
C GLU A 100 -5.48 -0.80 -8.11
N TYR A 101 -6.14 -1.49 -7.17
CA TYR A 101 -5.46 -2.12 -6.03
C TYR A 101 -4.86 -3.48 -6.37
N VAL A 102 -5.38 -4.17 -7.40
CA VAL A 102 -4.66 -5.29 -8.00
C VAL A 102 -3.32 -4.81 -8.55
N LEU A 103 -3.30 -3.74 -9.36
CA LEU A 103 -2.07 -3.19 -9.92
C LEU A 103 -1.13 -2.64 -8.83
N MET A 104 -1.67 -1.93 -7.82
CA MET A 104 -0.90 -1.47 -6.65
C MET A 104 -0.15 -2.64 -5.99
N SER A 105 -0.84 -3.75 -5.76
CA SER A 105 -0.26 -4.94 -5.13
C SER A 105 0.89 -5.51 -5.94
N TRP A 106 0.78 -5.51 -7.28
CA TRP A 106 1.85 -5.96 -8.17
C TRP A 106 3.07 -5.04 -8.14
N ILE A 107 2.85 -3.72 -8.23
CA ILE A 107 3.93 -2.73 -8.18
C ILE A 107 4.66 -2.81 -6.84
N LEU A 108 3.91 -2.83 -5.72
CA LEU A 108 4.49 -2.91 -4.38
C LEU A 108 5.18 -4.25 -4.13
N PHE A 109 4.64 -5.37 -4.64
CA PHE A 109 5.32 -6.65 -4.57
C PHE A 109 6.67 -6.62 -5.27
N GLU A 110 6.75 -6.07 -6.48
CA GLU A 110 8.02 -5.95 -7.22
C GLU A 110 9.01 -5.10 -6.42
N ALA A 111 8.59 -3.96 -5.84
CA ALA A 111 9.42 -3.12 -4.99
C ALA A 111 9.96 -3.86 -3.76
N LEU A 112 9.08 -4.52 -2.99
CA LEU A 112 9.45 -5.29 -1.80
C LEU A 112 10.37 -6.47 -2.16
N SER A 113 10.09 -7.18 -3.25
CA SER A 113 10.80 -8.41 -3.64
C SER A 113 12.28 -8.21 -3.99
N VAL A 114 12.71 -6.97 -4.28
CA VAL A 114 14.12 -6.65 -4.56
C VAL A 114 15.02 -7.03 -3.37
N ASP A 115 14.52 -6.81 -2.16
CA ASP A 115 15.29 -6.89 -0.92
C ASP A 115 14.72 -7.88 0.10
N TYR A 116 13.46 -8.26 -0.04
CA TYR A 116 12.82 -9.20 0.86
C TYR A 116 13.38 -10.62 0.69
N ASN A 117 13.77 -11.24 1.80
CA ASN A 117 14.20 -12.63 1.84
C ASN A 117 13.50 -13.37 2.99
N GLY A 118 12.84 -14.49 2.68
CA GLY A 118 12.12 -15.28 3.68
C GLY A 118 10.63 -15.44 3.39
N LYS A 119 9.92 -15.98 4.37
CA LYS A 119 8.45 -16.09 4.38
C LYS A 119 7.82 -14.79 4.87
N GLY A 120 6.53 -14.60 4.59
CA GLY A 120 5.73 -13.47 5.10
C GLY A 120 5.56 -12.28 4.15
N ILE A 121 6.21 -12.26 2.97
CA ILE A 121 6.11 -11.12 2.04
C ILE A 121 4.66 -10.76 1.69
N PHE A 122 3.77 -11.75 1.51
CA PHE A 122 2.38 -11.50 1.18
C PHE A 122 1.59 -10.88 2.34
N ILE A 123 1.98 -11.15 3.58
CA ILE A 123 1.38 -10.50 4.75
C ILE A 123 1.83 -9.05 4.81
N LEU A 124 3.13 -8.78 4.62
CA LEU A 124 3.63 -7.40 4.55
C LEU A 124 3.00 -6.64 3.38
N LEU A 125 2.87 -7.29 2.22
CA LEU A 125 2.22 -6.72 1.05
C LEU A 125 0.75 -6.37 1.32
N PHE A 126 0.01 -7.26 1.99
CA PHE A 126 -1.38 -7.00 2.38
C PHE A 126 -1.48 -5.79 3.30
N ILE A 127 -0.66 -5.76 4.36
CA ILE A 127 -0.63 -4.66 5.32
C ILE A 127 -0.32 -3.34 4.61
N CYS A 128 0.78 -3.28 3.86
CA CYS A 128 1.22 -2.05 3.21
C CYS A 128 0.25 -1.58 2.11
N SER A 129 -0.27 -2.48 1.26
CA SER A 129 -1.22 -2.09 0.20
C SER A 129 -2.55 -1.61 0.80
N THR A 130 -3.02 -2.23 1.87
CA THR A 130 -4.23 -1.78 2.60
C THR A 130 -4.00 -0.40 3.23
N MET A 131 -2.82 -0.15 3.81
CA MET A 131 -2.49 1.17 4.34
C MET A 131 -2.37 2.23 3.23
N LEU A 132 -1.81 1.91 2.07
CA LEU A 132 -1.86 2.78 0.89
C LEU A 132 -3.30 2.99 0.40
N GLY A 133 -4.17 2.00 0.60
CA GLY A 133 -5.63 2.08 0.49
C GLY A 133 -6.24 3.20 1.31
N ILE A 134 -5.82 3.30 2.57
CA ILE A 134 -6.28 4.34 3.48
C ILE A 134 -5.67 5.69 3.11
N VAL A 135 -4.40 5.74 2.67
CA VAL A 135 -3.78 6.99 2.19
C VAL A 135 -4.54 7.55 0.99
N ASP A 136 -4.87 6.74 -0.01
CA ASP A 136 -5.68 7.19 -1.15
C ASP A 136 -7.02 7.77 -0.71
N GLU A 137 -7.73 7.10 0.20
CA GLU A 137 -8.99 7.64 0.73
C GLU A 137 -8.80 8.96 1.47
N MET A 138 -7.76 9.10 2.27
CA MET A 138 -7.43 10.37 2.94
C MET A 138 -7.08 11.47 1.93
N GLU A 139 -6.35 11.13 0.87
CA GLU A 139 -6.07 12.06 -0.23
C GLU A 139 -7.36 12.43 -0.96
N GLN A 140 -8.25 11.49 -1.23
CA GLN A 140 -9.57 11.77 -1.80
C GLN A 140 -10.37 12.75 -0.94
N GLY A 141 -10.31 12.63 0.39
CA GLY A 141 -10.98 13.55 1.30
C GLY A 141 -10.54 15.00 1.15
N ILE A 142 -9.30 15.27 0.74
CA ILE A 142 -8.79 16.63 0.47
C ILE A 142 -8.92 17.06 -1.00
N HIS A 143 -9.42 16.19 -1.90
CA HIS A 143 -9.55 16.51 -3.32
C HIS A 143 -10.98 16.97 -3.68
N PRO A 144 -11.13 18.08 -4.43
CA PRO A 144 -12.45 18.60 -4.80
C PRO A 144 -13.33 17.59 -5.56
N GLY A 145 -14.53 17.35 -5.03
CA GLY A 145 -15.51 16.44 -5.62
C GLY A 145 -15.15 14.96 -5.47
N ARG A 146 -14.31 14.63 -4.50
CA ARG A 146 -14.04 13.29 -3.97
C ARG A 146 -14.45 13.26 -2.49
N TYR A 147 -14.57 12.06 -1.94
CA TYR A 147 -15.14 11.85 -0.61
C TYR A 147 -14.41 10.73 0.09
N TYR A 148 -13.98 10.96 1.33
CA TYR A 148 -13.41 9.96 2.22
C TYR A 148 -14.45 8.90 2.61
N GLY A 149 -14.19 7.62 2.34
CA GLY A 149 -15.17 6.55 2.54
C GLY A 149 -14.63 5.26 3.12
N TRP A 150 -15.20 4.78 4.24
CA TRP A 150 -14.80 3.49 4.82
C TRP A 150 -15.11 2.31 3.88
N ARG A 151 -16.17 2.40 3.06
CA ARG A 151 -16.52 1.36 2.08
C ARG A 151 -15.41 1.20 1.05
N ASP A 152 -14.87 2.31 0.58
CA ASP A 152 -13.81 2.33 -0.43
C ASP A 152 -12.51 1.76 0.18
N MET A 153 -12.20 2.05 1.44
CA MET A 153 -11.10 1.38 2.17
C MET A 153 -11.25 -0.16 2.21
N VAL A 154 -12.46 -0.66 2.45
CA VAL A 154 -12.75 -2.10 2.47
C VAL A 154 -12.60 -2.70 1.08
N ILE A 155 -13.09 -2.01 0.04
CA ILE A 155 -12.93 -2.43 -1.35
C ILE A 155 -11.45 -2.45 -1.74
N ASN A 156 -10.66 -1.45 -1.35
CA ASN A 156 -9.21 -1.37 -1.59
C ASN A 156 -8.48 -2.56 -0.95
N ALA A 157 -8.84 -2.90 0.30
CA ALA A 157 -8.29 -4.06 1.02
C ALA A 157 -8.68 -5.39 0.36
N ALA A 158 -9.94 -5.57 -0.03
CA ALA A 158 -10.41 -6.77 -0.72
C ALA A 158 -9.75 -6.94 -2.11
N SER A 159 -9.58 -5.85 -2.83
CA SER A 159 -8.91 -5.80 -4.14
C SER A 159 -7.41 -6.11 -4.03
N THR A 160 -6.78 -5.72 -2.92
CA THR A 160 -5.42 -6.16 -2.57
C THR A 160 -5.32 -7.67 -2.45
N ILE A 161 -6.34 -8.35 -1.88
CA ILE A 161 -6.35 -9.82 -1.79
C ILE A 161 -6.37 -10.43 -3.19
N ILE A 162 -7.15 -9.88 -4.12
CA ILE A 162 -7.14 -10.29 -5.54
C ILE A 162 -5.72 -10.13 -6.12
N GLY A 163 -5.08 -8.98 -5.89
CA GLY A 163 -3.68 -8.74 -6.28
C GLY A 163 -2.72 -9.80 -5.75
N ILE A 164 -2.79 -10.11 -4.45
CA ILE A 164 -1.97 -11.15 -3.82
C ILE A 164 -2.22 -12.53 -4.43
N LEU A 165 -3.48 -12.91 -4.64
CA LEU A 165 -3.84 -14.21 -5.23
C LEU A 165 -3.30 -14.36 -6.65
N THR A 166 -3.38 -13.31 -7.47
CA THR A 166 -2.80 -13.32 -8.83
C THR A 166 -1.27 -13.44 -8.79
N ILE A 167 -0.59 -12.74 -7.87
CA ILE A 167 0.86 -12.88 -7.70
C ILE A 167 1.22 -14.29 -7.24
N MET A 168 0.51 -14.84 -6.24
CA MET A 168 0.74 -16.20 -5.73
C MET A 168 0.52 -17.27 -6.82
N GLY A 169 -0.43 -17.05 -7.72
CA GLY A 169 -0.73 -17.96 -8.82
C GLY A 169 0.28 -17.90 -9.96
N LEU A 170 0.81 -16.71 -10.27
CA LEU A 170 1.68 -16.49 -11.44
C LEU A 170 3.17 -16.47 -11.12
N LYS A 171 3.59 -16.01 -9.94
CA LYS A 171 5.00 -15.90 -9.56
C LYS A 171 5.49 -17.12 -8.80
N LYS A 172 6.80 -17.40 -8.93
CA LYS A 172 7.46 -18.40 -8.09
C LYS A 172 7.52 -17.86 -6.65
N ARG A 173 7.29 -18.76 -5.69
CA ARG A 173 7.44 -18.44 -4.26
C ARG A 173 8.89 -18.01 -4.01
N LEU A 174 9.07 -16.89 -3.31
CA LEU A 174 10.38 -16.52 -2.79
C LEU A 174 10.85 -17.60 -1.81
N ALA A 175 12.06 -18.11 -2.02
CA ALA A 175 12.67 -19.06 -1.11
C ALA A 175 13.09 -18.38 0.20
N GLY A 176 13.04 -19.14 1.31
CA GLY A 176 13.52 -18.70 2.62
C GLY A 176 12.60 -19.14 3.76
N ASP A 177 12.94 -18.71 4.98
CA ASP A 177 12.29 -19.09 6.23
C ASP A 177 11.84 -17.85 7.03
N TRP A 178 11.57 -18.03 8.33
CA TRP A 178 11.15 -16.97 9.24
C TRP A 178 12.31 -16.44 10.11
N ALA A 179 13.59 -16.70 9.75
CA ALA A 179 14.75 -16.31 10.57
C ALA A 179 14.81 -14.79 10.83
N TRP A 180 14.36 -13.98 9.87
CA TRP A 180 14.27 -12.52 10.01
C TRP A 180 13.42 -12.06 11.20
N THR A 181 12.47 -12.87 11.71
CA THR A 181 11.66 -12.53 12.89
C THR A 181 12.49 -12.39 14.16
N GLY A 182 13.62 -13.09 14.26
CA GLY A 182 14.58 -12.94 15.35
C GLY A 182 15.27 -11.57 15.34
N ARG A 183 15.48 -11.00 14.14
CA ARG A 183 15.99 -9.63 13.97
C ARG A 183 14.91 -8.60 14.25
N LEU A 184 13.69 -8.83 13.78
CA LEU A 184 12.55 -7.95 14.05
C LEU A 184 12.35 -7.74 15.55
N ARG A 185 12.39 -8.82 16.35
CA ARG A 185 12.26 -8.76 17.82
C ARG A 185 13.32 -7.89 18.51
N LYS A 186 14.45 -7.61 17.86
CA LYS A 186 15.50 -6.71 18.38
C LYS A 186 15.25 -5.24 18.06
N LEU A 187 14.31 -4.92 17.17
CA LEU A 187 13.93 -3.56 16.78
C LEU A 187 12.83 -2.99 17.70
N LYS A 188 12.94 -3.19 19.02
CA LYS A 188 11.89 -2.81 19.99
C LYS A 188 11.48 -1.33 19.91
N GLY A 189 12.45 -0.41 19.84
CA GLY A 189 12.19 1.03 19.74
C GLY A 189 11.39 1.40 18.49
N PRO A 190 11.90 1.09 17.28
CA PRO A 190 11.17 1.32 16.04
C PRO A 190 9.80 0.63 15.98
N LEU A 191 9.67 -0.59 16.52
CA LEU A 191 8.37 -1.26 16.63
C LEU A 191 7.39 -0.52 17.55
N GLY A 192 7.87 0.03 18.66
CA GLY A 192 7.06 0.85 19.56
C GLY A 192 6.54 2.11 18.88
N ILE A 193 7.40 2.78 18.11
CA ILE A 193 7.02 3.96 17.32
C ILE A 193 6.02 3.59 16.22
N LEU A 194 6.24 2.47 15.53
CA LEU A 194 5.31 1.94 14.53
C LEU A 194 3.93 1.68 15.15
N PHE A 195 3.87 1.05 16.31
CA PHE A 195 2.62 0.75 17.01
C PHE A 195 1.92 2.03 17.50
N HIS A 196 2.68 2.98 18.05
CA HIS A 196 2.17 4.30 18.44
C HIS A 196 1.56 5.06 17.25
N GLY A 197 2.23 5.01 16.09
CA GLY A 197 1.72 5.57 14.84
C GLY A 197 0.49 4.84 14.32
N ALA A 198 0.44 3.51 14.41
CA ALA A 198 -0.70 2.73 13.96
C ALA A 198 -1.96 3.01 14.78
N ILE A 199 -1.83 3.16 16.11
CA ILE A 199 -2.94 3.60 16.97
C ILE A 199 -3.38 5.01 16.60
N GLY A 200 -2.42 5.94 16.41
CA GLY A 200 -2.72 7.31 15.96
C GLY A 200 -3.44 7.33 14.62
N ALA A 201 -3.03 6.50 13.66
CA ALA A 201 -3.67 6.32 12.36
C ALA A 201 -5.10 5.80 12.46
N LEU A 202 -5.35 4.83 13.35
CA LEU A 202 -6.72 4.35 13.57
C LEU A 202 -7.62 5.46 14.12
N LEU A 203 -7.15 6.17 15.14
CA LEU A 203 -7.90 7.26 15.78
C LEU A 203 -8.15 8.42 14.83
N LEU A 204 -7.14 8.85 14.07
CA LEU A 204 -7.31 9.92 13.08
C LEU A 204 -8.30 9.50 12.00
N CYS A 205 -8.26 8.25 11.52
CA CYS A 205 -9.19 7.79 10.50
C CYS A 205 -10.64 7.83 10.97
N ILE A 206 -10.89 7.51 12.25
CA ILE A 206 -12.21 7.60 12.88
C ILE A 206 -12.64 9.07 13.00
N HIS A 207 -11.79 9.95 13.53
CA HIS A 207 -12.14 11.35 13.72
C HIS A 207 -12.28 12.15 12.42
N LEU A 208 -11.61 11.72 11.34
CA LEU A 208 -11.81 12.32 10.02
C LEU A 208 -13.23 12.12 9.47
N PHE A 209 -13.97 11.09 9.88
CA PHE A 209 -15.40 11.01 9.57
C PHE A 209 -16.20 12.13 10.24
N ASN A 210 -15.87 12.49 11.48
CA ASN A 210 -16.53 13.62 12.14
C ASN A 210 -16.19 14.94 11.44
N VAL A 211 -14.91 15.13 11.04
CA VAL A 211 -14.47 16.32 10.29
C VAL A 211 -15.26 16.46 9.00
N LYS A 212 -15.39 15.36 8.26
CA LYS A 212 -16.21 15.26 7.05
C LYS A 212 -17.68 15.60 7.31
N GLU A 213 -18.31 15.00 8.32
CA GLU A 213 -19.73 15.19 8.62
C GLU A 213 -20.08 16.62 9.05
N ASN A 214 -19.12 17.33 9.67
CA ASN A 214 -19.30 18.69 10.14
C ASN A 214 -18.71 19.73 9.17
N GLU A 215 -18.07 19.29 8.08
CA GLU A 215 -17.36 20.14 7.11
C GLU A 215 -16.37 21.13 7.77
N ALA A 216 -15.81 20.74 8.92
CA ALA A 216 -14.97 21.60 9.75
C ALA A 216 -13.88 20.80 10.45
N PHE A 217 -12.62 21.25 10.33
CA PHE A 217 -11.50 20.64 11.04
C PHE A 217 -11.39 21.18 12.47
N TRP A 218 -11.26 22.50 12.60
CA TRP A 218 -11.09 23.16 13.89
C TRP A 218 -12.40 23.16 14.68
N GLY A 219 -12.32 22.73 15.94
CA GLY A 219 -13.48 22.54 16.82
C GLY A 219 -14.09 21.14 16.76
N VAL A 220 -13.75 20.33 15.75
CA VAL A 220 -14.25 18.96 15.58
C VAL A 220 -13.13 17.94 15.78
N TYR A 221 -11.98 18.13 15.13
CA TYR A 221 -10.84 17.24 15.28
C TYR A 221 -10.18 17.44 16.66
N PRO A 222 -9.94 16.37 17.46
CA PRO A 222 -9.43 16.53 18.81
C PRO A 222 -8.00 17.12 18.85
N ILE A 223 -7.82 18.21 19.60
CA ILE A 223 -6.53 18.89 19.72
C ILE A 223 -5.44 17.98 20.31
N TRP A 224 -5.79 17.13 21.28
CA TRP A 224 -4.85 16.15 21.85
C TRP A 224 -4.36 15.15 20.81
N LEU A 225 -5.22 14.78 19.85
CA LEU A 225 -4.88 13.86 18.77
C LEU A 225 -4.00 14.57 17.74
N LEU A 226 -4.27 15.84 17.45
CA LEU A 226 -3.38 16.66 16.62
C LEU A 226 -1.97 16.77 17.22
N ALA A 227 -1.88 16.99 18.54
CA ALA A 227 -0.60 16.98 19.26
C ALA A 227 0.08 15.61 19.21
N TRP A 228 -0.68 14.51 19.33
CA TRP A 228 -0.18 13.15 19.13
C TRP A 228 0.38 12.97 17.71
N ASN A 229 -0.32 13.49 16.68
CA ASN A 229 0.17 13.39 15.31
C ASN A 229 1.51 14.11 15.14
N GLY A 230 1.66 15.32 15.69
CA GLY A 230 2.93 16.05 15.68
C GLY A 230 4.06 15.35 16.44
N LEU A 231 3.75 14.75 17.60
CA LEU A 231 4.71 13.95 18.37
C LEU A 231 5.17 12.71 17.58
N PHE A 232 4.23 11.96 16.99
CA PHE A 232 4.55 10.79 16.18
C PHE A 232 5.43 11.14 14.98
N LEU A 233 5.14 12.22 14.25
CA LEU A 233 5.97 12.67 13.13
C LEU A 233 7.40 12.95 13.59
N SER A 234 7.56 13.64 14.72
CA SER A 234 8.86 13.96 15.29
C SER A 234 9.64 12.68 15.66
N LEU A 235 9.00 11.76 16.39
CA LEU A 235 9.61 10.49 16.80
C LEU A 235 9.92 9.58 15.61
N GLY A 236 9.03 9.51 14.63
CA GLY A 236 9.20 8.72 13.42
C GLY A 236 10.38 9.21 12.58
N MET A 237 10.51 10.53 12.40
CA MET A 237 11.67 11.11 11.71
C MET A 237 12.99 10.84 12.44
N ILE A 238 12.99 10.95 13.77
CA ILE A 238 14.16 10.59 14.58
C ILE A 238 14.52 9.11 14.39
N ALA A 239 13.53 8.21 14.40
CA ALA A 239 13.73 6.78 14.22
C ALA A 239 14.31 6.43 12.83
N VAL A 240 13.80 7.05 11.78
CA VAL A 240 14.31 6.90 10.41
C VAL A 240 15.76 7.38 10.33
N CYS A 241 16.06 8.58 10.84
CA CYS A 241 17.41 9.13 10.86
C CYS A 241 18.39 8.26 11.67
N TYR A 242 17.98 7.80 12.86
CA TYR A 242 18.78 6.93 13.71
C TYR A 242 19.08 5.60 13.01
N GLN A 243 18.06 4.96 12.43
CA GLN A 243 18.26 3.68 11.74
C GLN A 243 19.13 3.85 10.48
N TYR A 244 18.95 4.91 9.71
CA TYR A 244 19.78 5.19 8.54
C TYR A 244 21.26 5.27 8.93
N ARG A 245 21.58 6.02 9.99
CA ARG A 245 22.94 6.11 10.55
C ARG A 245 23.46 4.76 11.01
N ARG A 246 22.63 4.00 11.75
CA ARG A 246 22.99 2.66 12.24
C ARG A 246 23.29 1.70 11.09
N PHE A 247 22.42 1.66 10.08
CA PHE A 247 22.58 0.79 8.90
C PHE A 247 23.84 1.15 8.10
N HIS A 248 24.14 2.43 7.93
CA HIS A 248 25.40 2.86 7.32
C HIS A 248 26.62 2.39 8.11
N LYS A 249 26.60 2.53 9.44
CA LYS A 249 27.69 2.09 10.32
C LYS A 249 27.89 0.58 10.28
N GLU A 250 26.80 -0.19 10.33
CA GLU A 250 26.83 -1.66 10.25
C GLU A 250 27.33 -2.14 8.89
N ASN A 251 26.86 -1.56 7.78
CA ASN A 251 27.34 -1.92 6.43
C ASN A 251 28.82 -1.59 6.21
N TYR A 252 29.30 -0.48 6.76
CA TYR A 252 30.72 -0.12 6.70
C TYR A 252 31.59 -1.14 7.44
N ALA A 253 31.18 -1.52 8.65
CA ALA A 253 31.88 -2.55 9.42
C ALA A 253 31.82 -3.93 8.76
N GLN A 254 30.69 -4.25 8.11
CA GLN A 254 30.44 -5.57 7.54
C GLN A 254 31.09 -5.79 6.16
N LYS A 255 31.30 -4.73 5.37
CA LYS A 255 32.14 -4.79 4.15
C LYS A 255 33.58 -5.22 4.42
N ASN A 256 34.05 -5.04 5.66
CA ASN A 256 35.40 -5.41 6.08
C ASN A 256 35.51 -6.85 6.65
N MET A 257 34.41 -7.62 6.69
CA MET A 257 34.40 -8.99 7.20
C MET A 257 33.90 -10.00 6.15
N VAL A 258 34.74 -10.98 5.82
CA VAL A 258 34.43 -12.08 4.89
C VAL A 258 33.40 -13.04 5.51
N GLY A 259 32.31 -13.36 4.77
CA GLY A 259 31.36 -14.43 5.14
C GLY A 259 29.96 -14.01 5.66
N SER A 260 29.53 -12.75 5.47
CA SER A 260 28.40 -12.19 6.23
C SER A 260 27.04 -12.09 5.49
N GLY A 261 26.94 -12.58 4.25
CA GLY A 261 25.84 -12.27 3.33
C GLY A 261 24.43 -12.75 3.74
N THR A 262 24.28 -13.79 4.56
CA THR A 262 22.98 -14.27 5.06
C THR A 262 22.43 -13.39 6.17
N LYS A 263 23.27 -12.98 7.13
CA LYS A 263 22.88 -12.07 8.23
C LYS A 263 22.41 -10.71 7.72
N THR A 264 22.97 -10.21 6.61
CA THR A 264 22.54 -8.95 5.99
C THR A 264 21.11 -9.03 5.44
N LYS A 265 20.74 -10.15 4.80
CA LYS A 265 19.41 -10.32 4.19
C LYS A 265 18.29 -10.37 5.24
N GLU A 266 18.53 -11.01 6.37
CA GLU A 266 17.59 -11.02 7.50
C GLU A 266 17.35 -9.62 8.09
N VAL A 267 18.42 -8.84 8.24
CA VAL A 267 18.34 -7.46 8.76
C VAL A 267 17.55 -6.57 7.81
N VAL A 268 17.83 -6.66 6.50
CA VAL A 268 17.10 -5.90 5.48
C VAL A 268 15.61 -6.28 5.48
N THR A 269 15.30 -7.58 5.54
CA THR A 269 13.90 -8.05 5.60
C THR A 269 13.20 -7.55 6.85
N ALA A 270 13.83 -7.63 8.03
CA ALA A 270 13.26 -7.12 9.27
C ALA A 270 13.03 -5.59 9.22
N ASN A 271 13.93 -4.85 8.57
CA ASN A 271 13.75 -3.41 8.36
C ASN A 271 12.55 -3.10 7.46
N LEU A 272 12.27 -3.89 6.41
CA LEU A 272 11.10 -3.68 5.56
C LEU A 272 9.78 -3.76 6.35
N TRP A 273 9.69 -4.68 7.32
CA TRP A 273 8.52 -4.83 8.20
C TRP A 273 8.28 -3.64 9.14
N VAL A 274 9.28 -2.77 9.33
CA VAL A 274 9.17 -1.61 10.20
C VAL A 274 9.06 -0.34 9.37
N PHE A 275 10.02 -0.10 8.49
CA PHE A 275 10.18 1.20 7.85
C PHE A 275 9.25 1.43 6.67
N VAL A 276 8.79 0.37 5.99
CA VAL A 276 7.78 0.54 4.92
C VAL A 276 6.42 0.92 5.54
N PRO A 277 5.86 0.17 6.51
CA PRO A 277 4.65 0.62 7.21
C PRO A 277 4.83 1.97 7.90
N LEU A 278 5.99 2.24 8.54
CA LEU A 278 6.24 3.53 9.19
C LEU A 278 6.20 4.68 8.20
N ALA A 279 6.78 4.55 7.01
CA ALA A 279 6.73 5.58 5.98
C ALA A 279 5.29 5.90 5.56
N ILE A 280 4.45 4.87 5.38
CA ILE A 280 3.04 5.05 5.03
C ILE A 280 2.27 5.75 6.17
N LEU A 281 2.52 5.37 7.42
CA LEU A 281 1.92 6.04 8.59
C LEU A 281 2.35 7.51 8.69
N LEU A 282 3.62 7.82 8.41
CA LEU A 282 4.10 9.20 8.36
C LEU A 282 3.29 10.02 7.34
N VAL A 283 3.03 9.47 6.15
CA VAL A 283 2.20 10.14 5.13
C VAL A 283 0.78 10.42 5.66
N MET A 284 0.11 9.42 6.25
CA MET A 284 -1.22 9.63 6.85
C MET A 284 -1.23 10.78 7.86
N HIS A 285 -0.24 10.81 8.74
CA HIS A 285 -0.15 11.84 9.77
C HIS A 285 0.21 13.22 9.19
N VAL A 286 1.05 13.27 8.15
CA VAL A 286 1.35 14.50 7.41
C VAL A 286 0.10 15.08 6.77
N ILE A 287 -0.77 14.25 6.16
CA ILE A 287 -2.03 14.72 5.56
C ILE A 287 -2.89 15.42 6.61
N VAL A 288 -3.04 14.85 7.82
CA VAL A 288 -3.82 15.50 8.90
C VAL A 288 -3.22 16.84 9.32
N ILE A 289 -1.90 16.91 9.53
CA ILE A 289 -1.23 18.16 9.86
C ILE A 289 -1.40 19.19 8.74
N PHE A 290 -1.32 18.74 7.49
CA PHE A 290 -1.52 19.59 6.32
C PHE A 290 -2.93 20.17 6.28
N ILE A 291 -3.98 19.37 6.52
CA ILE A 291 -5.37 19.85 6.61
C ILE A 291 -5.48 20.93 7.69
N ALA A 292 -4.94 20.66 8.88
CA ALA A 292 -5.00 21.59 10.02
C ALA A 292 -4.37 22.96 9.71
N ILE A 293 -3.21 22.96 9.03
CA ILE A 293 -2.44 24.18 8.74
C ILE A 293 -2.98 24.92 7.51
N SER A 294 -3.32 24.19 6.45
CA SER A 294 -3.76 24.78 5.19
C SER A 294 -5.20 25.31 5.25
N GLY A 295 -6.01 24.78 6.16
CA GLY A 295 -7.45 25.06 6.20
C GLY A 295 -8.21 24.47 5.01
N TRP A 296 -7.62 23.50 4.29
CA TRP A 296 -8.31 22.80 3.22
C TRP A 296 -9.53 22.04 3.76
N GLU A 297 -10.59 22.04 2.97
CA GLU A 297 -11.77 21.24 3.25
C GLU A 297 -11.44 19.75 3.20
N PHE A 298 -12.12 18.98 4.05
CA PHE A 298 -12.02 17.53 4.08
C PHE A 298 -13.44 16.94 4.00
N LEU A 299 -13.73 16.23 2.90
CA LEU A 299 -15.06 15.76 2.50
C LEU A 299 -15.15 14.22 2.42
#